data_AF-A0A162BR51-F1
#
_entry.id   AF-A0A162BR51-F1
#
_cell.length_a   1.000
_cell.length_b   1.000
_cell.length_c   1.000
_cell.angle_alpha   90.00
_cell.angle_beta   90.00
_cell.angle_gamma   90.00
#
_symmetry.space_group_name_H-M   'P 1'
#
loop_
_entity.id
_entity.type
_entity.pdbx_description
1 polymer ?
#
loop_
_entity_poly.entity_id
_entity_poly.type
_entity_poly.pdbx_seq_one_letter_code
_entity_poly.pdbx_strand_id
1 'polypeptide(L)'
;TGPMIVLVLDEIDQMSTRDQSVLYAIFELPALKNSRLILIGLANALDLTDRALVRLQSRVNFKPVLLNFSPYSKQDIATILSQRIQEAVTEDVGNVIAPSALQYLGGKISSTSGDLRKAIDICRRAVELAETTAKKQLVLV
;
A
#
# COMPACT_ATOMS: atom_id res chain seq x y z
N THR A 1 3.19 -3.60 36.97
CA THR A 1 2.32 -3.75 35.79
C THR A 1 2.75 -2.73 34.75
N GLY A 2 3.48 -3.16 33.72
CA GLY A 2 3.99 -2.24 32.68
C GLY A 2 2.92 -1.85 31.65
N PRO A 3 3.12 -0.76 30.89
CA PRO A 3 2.24 -0.38 29.79
C PRO A 3 2.25 -1.44 28.68
N MET A 4 1.17 -1.50 27.91
CA MET A 4 1.12 -2.27 26.67
C MET A 4 1.89 -1.51 25.59
N ILE A 5 2.72 -2.22 24.83
CA ILE A 5 3.55 -1.63 23.79
C ILE A 5 3.07 -2.16 22.44
N VAL A 6 2.84 -1.27 21.48
CA VAL A 6 2.55 -1.64 20.10
C VAL A 6 3.77 -1.28 19.26
N LEU A 7 4.40 -2.28 18.65
CA LEU A 7 5.54 -2.13 17.76
C LEU A 7 5.08 -2.40 16.33
N VAL A 8 5.14 -1.37 15.50
CA VAL A 8 4.87 -1.47 14.06
C VAL A 8 6.21 -1.41 13.32
N LEU A 9 6.48 -2.41 12.50
CA LEU A 9 7.67 -2.51 11.67
C LEU A 9 7.23 -2.45 10.22
N ASP A 10 7.61 -1.39 9.52
CA ASP A 10 7.43 -1.28 8.08
C ASP A 10 8.59 -1.95 7.34
N GLU A 11 8.34 -2.46 6.14
CA GLU A 11 9.32 -3.17 5.30
C GLU A 11 10.16 -4.23 6.07
N ILE A 12 9.48 -5.09 6.82
CA ILE A 12 10.14 -6.11 7.66
C ILE A 12 10.98 -7.11 6.82
N ASP A 13 10.72 -7.22 5.52
CA ASP A 13 11.53 -7.96 4.53
C ASP A 13 12.95 -7.42 4.40
N GLN A 14 13.18 -6.13 4.65
CA GLN A 14 14.52 -5.54 4.61
C GLN A 14 15.43 -6.07 5.74
N MET A 15 14.84 -6.56 6.83
CA MET A 15 15.58 -7.18 7.94
C MET A 15 15.87 -8.67 7.70
N SER A 16 15.44 -9.22 6.56
CA SER A 16 15.76 -10.59 6.16
C SER A 16 17.23 -10.72 5.79
N THR A 17 18.04 -11.15 6.75
CA THR A 17 19.43 -11.57 6.54
C THR A 17 19.50 -13.06 6.23
N ARG A 18 20.65 -13.57 5.75
CA ARG A 18 20.84 -15.01 5.41
C ARG A 18 20.40 -15.96 6.51
N ASP A 19 20.64 -15.60 7.77
CA ASP A 19 20.31 -16.44 8.93
C ASP A 19 18.97 -16.08 9.57
N GLN A 20 18.32 -14.99 9.12
CA GLN A 20 17.02 -14.50 9.60
C GLN A 20 16.93 -14.30 11.12
N SER A 21 18.07 -14.26 11.81
CA SER A 21 18.18 -14.27 13.28
C SER A 21 17.47 -13.07 13.92
N VAL A 22 17.55 -11.91 13.28
CA VAL A 22 16.88 -10.67 13.71
C VAL A 22 15.36 -10.82 13.65
N LEU A 23 14.83 -11.38 12.56
CA LEU A 23 13.39 -11.63 12.42
C LEU A 23 12.89 -12.58 13.52
N TYR A 24 13.60 -13.69 13.73
CA TYR A 24 13.26 -14.64 14.80
C TYR A 24 13.27 -13.96 16.18
N ALA A 25 14.29 -13.16 16.49
CA ALA A 25 14.37 -12.45 17.77
C ALA A 25 13.18 -11.51 17.98
N ILE A 26 12.80 -10.74 16.96
CA ILE A 26 11.67 -9.81 17.02
C ILE A 26 10.35 -10.56 17.21
N PHE A 27 10.13 -11.67 16.49
CA PHE A 27 8.93 -12.49 16.63
C PHE A 27 8.85 -13.24 17.97
N GLU A 28 9.98 -13.45 18.66
CA GLU A 28 9.99 -14.01 20.02
C GLU A 28 9.63 -12.98 21.11
N LEU A 29 9.77 -11.67 20.87
CA LEU A 29 9.51 -10.62 21.89
C LEU A 29 8.05 -10.63 22.42
N PRO A 30 7.00 -10.77 21.58
CA PRO A 30 5.63 -10.93 22.08
C PRO A 30 5.40 -12.21 22.87
N ALA A 31 6.23 -13.24 22.63
CA ALA A 31 6.07 -14.56 23.23
C ALA A 31 6.81 -14.72 24.58
N LEU A 32 7.59 -13.73 25.00
CA LEU A 32 8.25 -13.73 26.30
C LEU A 32 7.23 -13.75 27.46
N LYS A 33 7.58 -14.42 28.56
CA LYS A 33 6.72 -14.46 29.77
C LYS A 33 6.49 -13.04 30.28
N ASN A 34 5.22 -12.70 30.55
CA ASN A 34 4.77 -11.36 30.96
C ASN A 34 4.95 -10.25 29.90
N SER A 35 5.19 -10.60 28.64
CA SER A 35 5.21 -9.62 27.54
C SER A 35 3.83 -9.01 27.34
N ARG A 36 3.80 -7.69 27.13
CA ARG A 36 2.61 -6.91 26.73
C ARG A 36 2.84 -6.23 25.38
N LEU A 37 3.66 -6.86 24.54
CA LEU A 37 4.05 -6.35 23.23
C LEU A 37 3.11 -6.90 22.16
N ILE A 38 2.55 -6.00 21.35
CA ILE A 38 1.85 -6.31 20.11
C ILE A 38 2.80 -5.97 18.97
N LEU A 39 3.12 -6.96 18.14
CA LEU A 39 3.97 -6.79 16.97
C LEU A 39 3.12 -6.79 15.70
N ILE A 40 3.27 -5.75 14.88
CA ILE A 40 2.67 -5.64 13.55
C ILE A 40 3.81 -5.46 12.55
N GLY A 41 3.99 -6.44 11.66
CA GLY A 41 4.97 -6.37 10.58
C GLY A 41 4.29 -6.14 9.24
N LEU A 42 4.76 -5.15 8.48
CA LEU A 42 4.36 -4.90 7.11
C LEU A 42 5.46 -5.41 6.18
N ALA A 43 5.07 -6.14 5.14
CA ALA A 43 5.96 -6.76 4.17
C ALA A 43 5.36 -6.66 2.77
N ASN A 44 6.20 -6.46 1.75
CA ASN A 44 5.75 -6.50 0.37
C ASN A 44 5.80 -7.93 -0.20
N ALA A 45 6.78 -8.73 0.24
CA ALA A 45 6.92 -10.11 -0.16
C ALA A 45 6.25 -11.07 0.82
N LEU A 46 5.15 -11.70 0.39
CA LEU A 46 4.49 -12.80 1.11
C LEU A 46 5.43 -14.00 1.35
N ASP A 47 6.50 -14.14 0.56
CA ASP A 47 7.51 -15.20 0.71
C ASP A 47 8.26 -15.17 2.07
N LEU A 48 8.18 -14.07 2.80
CA LEU A 48 8.65 -14.02 4.19
C LEU A 48 7.99 -15.10 5.05
N THR A 49 6.71 -15.40 4.83
CA THR A 49 6.00 -16.32 5.72
C THR A 49 6.20 -17.78 5.36
N ASP A 50 6.48 -18.08 4.09
CA ASP A 50 6.64 -19.44 3.59
C ASP A 50 8.09 -19.95 3.67
N ARG A 51 9.09 -19.06 3.58
CA ARG A 51 10.52 -19.45 3.72
C ARG A 51 11.11 -19.01 5.05
N ALA A 52 10.80 -17.81 5.54
CA ALA A 52 11.44 -17.27 6.73
C ALA A 52 10.84 -17.75 8.04
N LEU A 53 9.59 -18.23 8.03
CA LEU A 53 8.87 -18.62 9.25
C LEU A 53 8.68 -20.14 9.42
N VAL A 54 9.23 -21.00 8.55
CA VAL A 54 9.07 -22.47 8.67
C VAL A 54 9.52 -22.97 10.06
N ARG A 55 10.60 -22.41 10.63
CA ARG A 55 11.06 -22.80 11.98
C ARG A 55 10.13 -22.28 13.08
N LEU A 56 9.44 -21.15 12.87
CA LEU A 56 8.44 -20.59 13.78
C LEU A 56 7.10 -21.34 13.70
N GLN A 57 6.70 -21.82 12.51
CA GLN A 57 5.50 -22.62 12.29
C GLN A 57 5.53 -23.98 13.01
N SER A 58 6.73 -24.52 13.28
CA SER A 58 6.88 -25.76 14.05
C SER A 58 6.50 -25.61 15.54
N ARG A 59 6.48 -24.38 16.06
CA ARG A 59 6.04 -24.09 17.42
C ARG A 59 4.59 -23.59 17.37
N VAL A 60 3.65 -24.49 17.66
CA VAL A 60 2.18 -24.30 17.53
C VAL A 60 1.64 -22.99 18.16
N ASN A 61 2.29 -22.44 19.19
CA ASN A 61 1.86 -21.20 19.86
C ASN A 61 2.44 -19.89 19.28
N PHE A 62 3.20 -19.95 18.18
CA PHE A 62 4.03 -18.83 17.70
C PHE A 62 3.72 -18.42 16.25
N LYS A 63 2.58 -18.85 15.69
CA LYS A 63 2.20 -18.51 14.31
C LYS A 63 1.64 -17.08 14.25
N PRO A 64 2.26 -16.14 13.50
CA PRO A 64 1.68 -14.83 13.30
C PRO A 64 0.39 -14.94 12.47
N VAL A 65 -0.56 -14.05 12.76
CA VAL A 65 -1.76 -13.89 11.94
C VAL A 65 -1.36 -13.18 10.65
N LEU A 66 -1.59 -13.84 9.51
CA LEU A 66 -1.28 -13.27 8.21
C LEU A 66 -2.52 -12.56 7.67
N LEU A 67 -2.40 -11.25 7.48
CA LEU A 67 -3.41 -10.44 6.83
C LEU A 67 -2.87 -9.99 5.48
N ASN A 68 -3.41 -10.57 4.40
CA ASN A 68 -3.01 -10.19 3.05
C ASN A 68 -3.84 -9.01 2.56
N PHE A 69 -3.17 -7.99 2.03
CA PHE A 69 -3.81 -6.87 1.34
C PHE A 69 -3.85 -7.16 -0.16
N SER A 70 -5.03 -7.53 -0.65
CA SER A 70 -5.23 -7.77 -2.08
C SER A 70 -5.05 -6.47 -2.88
N PRO A 71 -4.53 -6.55 -4.12
CA PRO A 71 -4.46 -5.39 -5.02
C PRO A 71 -5.85 -4.77 -5.24
N TYR A 72 -5.89 -3.47 -5.49
CA TYR A 72 -7.16 -2.75 -5.65
C TYR A 72 -7.92 -3.21 -6.90
N SER A 73 -9.24 -3.34 -6.78
CA SER A 73 -10.11 -3.61 -7.91
C SER A 73 -10.27 -2.37 -8.79
N LYS A 74 -10.73 -2.57 -10.03
CA LYS A 74 -11.10 -1.46 -10.94
C LYS A 74 -12.04 -0.46 -10.26
N GLN A 75 -13.05 -0.97 -9.55
CA GLN A 75 -14.07 -0.16 -8.88
C GLN A 75 -13.44 0.67 -7.74
N ASP A 76 -12.57 0.05 -6.94
CA ASP A 76 -11.91 0.71 -5.82
C ASP A 76 -11.00 1.83 -6.31
N ILE A 77 -10.19 1.57 -7.35
CA ILE A 77 -9.30 2.57 -7.93
C ILE A 77 -10.11 3.77 -8.45
N ALA A 78 -11.17 3.52 -9.23
CA ALA A 78 -11.99 4.60 -9.78
C ALA A 78 -12.68 5.41 -8.67
N THR A 79 -13.17 4.75 -7.63
CA THR A 79 -13.86 5.39 -6.50
C THR A 79 -12.89 6.24 -5.68
N ILE A 80 -11.73 5.69 -5.32
CA ILE A 80 -10.72 6.40 -4.55
C ILE A 80 -10.20 7.61 -5.32
N LEU A 81 -9.90 7.46 -6.62
CA LEU A 81 -9.45 8.58 -7.44
C LEU A 81 -10.52 9.66 -7.56
N SER A 82 -11.79 9.29 -7.79
CA SER A 82 -12.88 10.25 -7.87
C SER A 82 -13.02 11.04 -6.57
N GLN A 83 -12.96 10.36 -5.41
CA GLN A 83 -13.03 11.01 -4.11
C GLN A 83 -11.84 11.97 -3.90
N ARG A 84 -10.61 11.52 -4.21
CA ARG A 84 -9.40 12.35 -4.08
C ARG A 84 -9.45 13.61 -4.95
N ILE A 85 -9.99 13.50 -6.16
CA ILE A 85 -10.16 14.65 -7.06
C ILE A 85 -11.21 15.61 -6.51
N GLN A 86 -12.33 15.11 -6.00
CA GLN A 86 -13.35 15.94 -5.36
C GLN A 86 -12.83 16.66 -4.10
N GLU A 87 -11.99 16.01 -3.30
CA GLU A 87 -11.34 16.63 -2.14
C GLU A 87 -10.33 17.72 -2.55
N ALA A 88 -9.68 17.57 -3.70
CA ALA A 88 -8.62 18.47 -4.16
C ALA A 88 -9.14 19.66 -4.98
N VAL A 89 -10.34 19.56 -5.57
CA VAL A 89 -10.91 20.56 -6.45
C VAL A 89 -11.96 21.38 -5.70
N THR A 90 -11.70 22.68 -5.51
CA THR A 90 -12.69 23.66 -5.02
C THR A 90 -13.89 23.74 -5.97
N GLU A 91 -15.08 23.94 -5.41
CA GLU A 91 -16.41 23.86 -6.06
C GLU A 91 -16.56 24.62 -7.40
N ASP A 92 -15.70 25.60 -7.67
CA ASP A 92 -15.74 26.45 -8.88
C ASP A 92 -15.08 25.84 -10.13
N VAL A 93 -14.33 24.76 -10.00
CA VAL A 93 -13.73 24.05 -11.15
C VAL A 93 -14.55 22.78 -11.40
N GLY A 94 -15.28 22.73 -12.51
CA GLY A 94 -16.05 21.55 -12.89
C GLY A 94 -15.20 20.27 -12.99
N ASN A 95 -15.81 19.13 -13.32
CA ASN A 95 -15.11 17.84 -13.40
C ASN A 95 -13.82 17.90 -14.25
N VAL A 96 -12.67 17.99 -13.57
CA VAL A 96 -11.32 18.05 -14.20
C VAL A 96 -11.03 16.77 -14.99
N ILE A 97 -11.56 15.64 -14.52
CA ILE A 97 -11.42 14.33 -15.16
C ILE A 97 -12.81 13.71 -15.34
N ALA A 98 -13.12 13.29 -16.56
CA ALA A 98 -14.37 12.61 -16.85
C ALA A 98 -14.47 11.25 -16.10
N PRO A 99 -15.63 10.88 -15.53
CA PRO A 99 -15.80 9.61 -14.83
C PRO A 99 -15.46 8.37 -15.68
N SER A 100 -15.73 8.43 -16.99
CA SER A 100 -15.36 7.37 -17.94
C SER A 100 -13.85 7.17 -18.06
N ALA A 101 -13.06 8.24 -17.95
CA ALA A 101 -11.60 8.17 -17.97
C ALA A 101 -11.05 7.54 -16.68
N LEU A 102 -11.64 7.83 -15.52
CA LEU A 102 -11.29 7.19 -14.25
C LEU A 102 -11.61 5.69 -14.27
N GLN A 103 -12.76 5.31 -14.82
CA GLN A 103 -13.13 3.90 -15.01
C GLN A 103 -12.17 3.17 -15.96
N TYR A 104 -11.77 3.82 -17.05
CA TYR A 104 -10.78 3.27 -17.98
C TYR A 104 -9.42 3.05 -17.28
N LEU A 105 -8.95 4.07 -16.56
CA LEU A 105 -7.69 4.00 -15.81
C LEU A 105 -7.72 2.90 -14.75
N GLY A 106 -8.80 2.83 -13.96
CA GLY A 106 -8.98 1.77 -12.97
C GLY A 106 -8.91 0.38 -13.58
N GLY A 107 -9.53 0.18 -14.75
CA GLY A 107 -9.45 -1.09 -15.48
C GLY A 107 -8.04 -1.42 -15.97
N LYS A 108 -7.32 -0.41 -16.46
CA LYS A 108 -5.95 -0.58 -16.96
C LYS A 108 -4.96 -0.90 -15.84
N ILE A 109 -5.11 -0.27 -14.68
CA ILE A 109 -4.21 -0.48 -13.54
C ILE A 109 -4.52 -1.77 -12.81
N SER A 110 -5.80 -2.07 -12.58
CA SER A 110 -6.23 -3.33 -11.96
C SER A 110 -5.77 -4.56 -12.76
N SER A 111 -5.77 -4.50 -14.10
CA SER A 111 -5.27 -5.58 -14.95
C SER A 111 -3.75 -5.73 -14.99
N THR A 112 -2.99 -4.68 -14.63
CA THR A 112 -1.52 -4.69 -14.72
C THR A 112 -0.86 -4.94 -13.36
N SER A 113 -1.29 -4.23 -12.32
CA SER A 113 -0.60 -4.18 -11.03
C SER A 113 -1.55 -4.05 -9.83
N GLY A 114 -2.71 -3.41 -9.99
CA GLY A 114 -3.61 -3.05 -8.90
C GLY A 114 -3.02 -2.07 -7.88
N ASP A 115 -1.91 -1.40 -8.22
CA ASP A 115 -1.25 -0.40 -7.37
C ASP A 115 -1.86 0.98 -7.57
N LEU A 116 -2.48 1.51 -6.51
CA LEU A 116 -3.11 2.82 -6.53
C LEU A 116 -2.11 3.96 -6.75
N ARG A 117 -0.84 3.81 -6.30
CA ARG A 117 0.19 4.85 -6.49
C ARG A 117 0.41 5.14 -7.96
N LYS A 118 0.51 4.09 -8.78
CA LYS A 118 0.63 4.20 -10.24
C LYS A 118 -0.58 4.91 -10.85
N ALA A 119 -1.78 4.63 -10.37
CA ALA A 119 -2.99 5.27 -10.86
C ALA A 119 -2.98 6.79 -10.58
N ILE A 120 -2.60 7.18 -9.36
CA ILE A 120 -2.47 8.60 -8.97
C ILE A 120 -1.39 9.30 -9.81
N ASP A 121 -0.23 8.68 -10.00
CA ASP A 121 0.85 9.26 -10.81
C ASP A 121 0.44 9.48 -12.27
N ILE A 122 -0.33 8.56 -12.84
CA ILE A 122 -0.87 8.70 -14.20
C ILE A 122 -1.89 9.83 -14.26
N CYS A 123 -2.79 9.94 -13.26
CA CYS A 123 -3.72 11.06 -13.16
C CYS A 123 -2.98 12.40 -13.10
N ARG A 124 -1.97 12.52 -12.22
CA ARG A 124 -1.16 13.74 -12.11
C ARG A 124 -0.52 14.10 -13.45
N ARG A 125 0.13 13.13 -14.09
CA ARG A 125 0.81 13.34 -15.38
C ARG A 125 -0.17 13.71 -16.50
N ALA A 126 -1.38 13.15 -16.51
CA ALA A 126 -2.41 13.51 -17.47
C ALA A 126 -2.85 14.98 -17.33
N VAL A 127 -3.00 15.46 -16.09
CA VAL A 127 -3.32 16.87 -15.80
C VAL A 127 -2.18 17.80 -16.23
N GLU A 128 -0.93 17.47 -15.88
CA GLU A 128 0.25 18.24 -16.28
C GLU A 128 0.39 18.38 -17.81
N LEU A 129 0.10 17.29 -18.54
CA LEU A 129 0.11 17.30 -20.01
C LEU A 129 -1.02 18.15 -20.60
N ALA A 130 -2.22 18.09 -20.01
CA ALA A 130 -3.35 18.92 -20.43
C ALA A 130 -3.05 20.41 -20.21
N GLU A 131 -2.49 20.77 -19.06
CA GLU A 131 -2.08 22.15 -18.75
C GLU A 131 -1.01 22.65 -19.72
N THR A 132 0.01 21.83 -19.98
CA THR A 132 1.09 22.18 -20.93
C THR A 132 0.55 22.40 -22.34
N THR A 133 -0.41 21.58 -22.78
CA THR A 133 -1.03 21.69 -24.10
C THR A 133 -1.87 22.95 -24.21
N ALA A 134 -2.68 23.25 -23.18
CA ALA A 134 -3.49 24.47 -23.12
C ALA A 134 -2.61 25.74 -23.15
N LYS A 135 -1.51 25.77 -22.39
CA LYS A 135 -0.55 26.89 -22.41
C LYS A 135 0.09 27.09 -23.77
N LYS A 136 0.48 26.01 -24.46
CA LYS A 136 1.03 26.11 -25.83
C LYS A 136 0.01 26.66 -26.82
N GLN A 137 -1.26 26.26 -26.70
CA GLN A 137 -2.34 26.77 -27.55
C GLN A 137 -2.61 28.26 -27.33
N LEU A 138 -2.50 28.74 -26.09
CA LEU A 138 -2.66 30.15 -25.72
C LEU A 138 -1.52 31.06 -26.23
N VAL A 139 -0.33 30.52 -26.48
CA VAL A 139 0.82 31.28 -27.00
C VAL A 139 0.85 31.33 -28.53
N LEU A 140 0.05 30.48 -29.20
CA LEU A 140 -0.08 30.42 -30.66
C LEU A 140 -1.23 31.28 -31.22
N VAL A 141 -1.93 32.02 -30.35
CA VAL A 141 -2.99 33.00 -30.69
C VAL A 141 -2.47 34.39 -30.37
#